data_AF-A0A087UKZ6-F1
#
_entry.id   AF-A0A087UKZ6-F1
#
_cell.length_a   1.000
_cell.length_b   1.000
_cell.length_c   1.000
_cell.angle_alpha   90.00
_cell.angle_beta   90.00
_cell.angle_gamma   90.00
#
_symmetry.space_group_name_H-M   'P 1'
#
loop_
_entity.id
_entity.type
_entity.pdbx_description
1 polymer ?
#
loop_
_entity_poly.entity_id
_entity_poly.type
_entity_poly.pdbx_seq_one_letter_code
_entity_poly.pdbx_strand_id
1 'polypeptide(L)'
;MARSLVPSQQKLAEKLTILNDRGVGMLTRIYNIKKACGDAKSKPTFLSDKSLESAIKHVVRRFPSVDTRGNSNQLNAVFTIRQEIMKSLSLYYYTFVDLLDFKDHVCELLTTMDACQLQLDITTSFDLTKNYLDLIVTYMSLMILLSRVEDRKSVLGLFNTAHEMTHGHSDSSFPRLGQLIMDYDPPLKKLSEEFIPHSKLLFQALMSLQQVFPRRNLTVEDWRKSQMLSLIASPSQMLNPAQTETMPCEYLSLDIMERWIIFGFILIHQYLSQPPAQELFQSALHGGWVHTLFRDEVLQTHLYIQQFFESIKGYNKRVSEVKDCFNYAIQNACLVHRERRKFLRTALKELGLILADQPGLFGPKVLFVFMGLSFARDEVHWLLRHCENLPQRQGRARTQAEDLVDRQLPELLFHMEELRALIRKYNQVIQRYYIQYLAGYDAVALNHMIQNVSVIPEEDSVILSSLCSTISSLSVKQGKLRRLNFICI
;
A
#
# COMPACT_ATOMS: atom_id res chain seq x y z
N MET A 1 -38.51 -5.73 -2.80
CA MET A 1 -37.83 -6.93 -3.29
C MET A 1 -36.42 -6.52 -3.66
N ALA A 2 -35.39 -6.97 -2.94
CA ALA A 2 -34.01 -6.72 -3.32
C ALA A 2 -33.71 -7.52 -4.60
N ARG A 3 -33.15 -6.88 -5.64
CA ARG A 3 -32.68 -7.59 -6.84
C ARG A 3 -31.65 -8.63 -6.40
N SER A 4 -31.74 -9.84 -6.96
CA SER A 4 -30.71 -10.87 -6.78
C SER A 4 -29.35 -10.30 -7.21
N LEU A 5 -28.32 -10.47 -6.37
CA LEU A 5 -26.95 -10.10 -6.71
C LEU A 5 -26.48 -11.00 -7.86
N VAL A 6 -26.14 -10.43 -9.01
CA VAL A 6 -25.54 -11.16 -10.14
C VAL A 6 -24.03 -10.95 -10.08
N PRO A 7 -23.22 -11.95 -9.67
CA PRO A 7 -21.79 -11.77 -9.45
C PRO A 7 -21.02 -11.27 -10.67
N SER A 8 -21.34 -11.77 -11.87
CA SER A 8 -20.66 -11.39 -13.12
C SER A 8 -20.85 -9.91 -13.50
N GLN A 9 -21.91 -9.27 -12.99
CA GLN A 9 -22.22 -7.87 -13.30
C GLN A 9 -21.70 -6.87 -12.25
N GLN A 10 -20.94 -7.33 -11.24
CA GLN A 10 -20.48 -6.46 -10.16
C GLN A 10 -19.28 -5.57 -10.51
N LYS A 11 -18.61 -5.83 -11.64
CA LYS A 11 -17.48 -5.04 -12.17
C LYS A 11 -16.36 -4.85 -11.13
N LEU A 12 -16.01 -5.94 -10.45
CA LEU A 12 -15.09 -5.91 -9.32
C LEU A 12 -13.69 -5.44 -9.72
N ALA A 13 -13.18 -5.90 -10.87
CA ALA A 13 -11.87 -5.51 -11.38
C ALA A 13 -11.80 -3.99 -11.65
N GLU A 14 -12.83 -3.43 -12.28
CA GLU A 14 -12.89 -2.00 -12.58
C GLU A 14 -13.04 -1.15 -11.32
N LYS A 15 -13.94 -1.54 -10.41
CA LYS A 15 -14.14 -0.82 -9.15
C LYS A 15 -12.87 -0.84 -8.30
N LEU A 16 -12.20 -1.99 -8.17
CA LEU A 16 -10.93 -2.11 -7.46
C LEU A 16 -9.84 -1.24 -8.09
N THR A 17 -9.71 -1.26 -9.42
CA THR A 17 -8.70 -0.45 -10.13
C THR A 17 -8.92 1.04 -9.90
N ILE A 18 -10.17 1.52 -10.09
CA ILE A 18 -10.53 2.94 -9.93
C ILE A 18 -10.37 3.39 -8.47
N LEU A 19 -10.83 2.59 -7.51
CA LEU A 19 -10.74 2.97 -6.10
C LEU A 19 -9.31 2.93 -5.58
N ASN A 20 -8.46 2.01 -6.03
CA ASN A 20 -7.05 2.03 -5.65
C ASN A 20 -6.36 3.31 -6.14
N ASP A 21 -6.56 3.69 -7.42
CA ASP A 21 -6.00 4.94 -7.96
C ASP A 21 -6.55 6.17 -7.22
N ARG A 22 -7.87 6.23 -7.00
CA ARG A 22 -8.52 7.31 -6.24
C ARG A 22 -7.98 7.39 -4.82
N GLY A 23 -7.74 6.25 -4.17
CA GLY A 23 -7.19 6.16 -2.81
C GLY A 23 -5.79 6.76 -2.71
N VAL A 24 -4.91 6.51 -3.69
CA VAL A 24 -3.59 7.16 -3.78
C VAL A 24 -3.72 8.68 -3.96
N GLY A 25 -4.66 9.12 -4.78
CA GLY A 25 -5.02 10.53 -4.93
C GLY A 25 -5.46 11.15 -3.59
N MET A 26 -6.31 10.47 -2.83
CA MET A 26 -6.78 10.93 -1.52
C MET A 26 -5.66 10.97 -0.49
N LEU A 27 -4.81 9.95 -0.40
CA LEU A 27 -3.63 9.95 0.45
C LEU A 27 -2.74 11.16 0.14
N THR A 28 -2.52 11.46 -1.14
CA THR A 28 -1.73 12.62 -1.58
C THR A 28 -2.33 13.94 -1.09
N ARG A 29 -3.65 14.11 -1.23
CA ARG A 29 -4.33 15.35 -0.82
C ARG A 29 -4.34 15.52 0.69
N ILE A 30 -4.69 14.48 1.45
CA ILE A 30 -4.70 14.52 2.92
C ILE A 30 -3.28 14.72 3.46
N TYR A 31 -2.28 14.07 2.86
CA TYR A 31 -0.87 14.31 3.18
C TYR A 31 -0.49 15.79 3.04
N ASN A 32 -0.86 16.42 1.91
CA ASN A 32 -0.55 17.83 1.69
C ASN A 32 -1.29 18.74 2.69
N ILE A 33 -2.54 18.44 3.04
CA ILE A 33 -3.28 19.16 4.09
C ILE A 33 -2.58 19.00 5.44
N LYS A 34 -2.17 17.79 5.81
CA LYS A 34 -1.44 17.54 7.05
C LYS A 34 -0.16 18.36 7.12
N LYS A 35 0.66 18.33 6.06
CA LYS A 35 1.90 19.11 6.02
C LYS A 35 1.64 20.61 6.07
N ALA A 36 0.65 21.10 5.33
CA ALA A 36 0.30 22.51 5.31
C ALA A 36 -0.20 23.03 6.67
N CYS A 37 -1.06 22.25 7.36
CA CYS A 37 -1.55 22.60 8.69
C CYS A 37 -0.48 22.44 9.78
N GLY A 38 0.49 21.54 9.60
CA GLY A 38 1.59 21.32 10.55
C GLY A 38 2.72 22.35 10.47
N ASP A 39 2.87 23.05 9.35
CA ASP A 39 3.87 24.12 9.19
C ASP A 39 3.26 25.50 9.46
N ALA A 40 3.85 26.23 10.40
CA ALA A 40 3.39 27.55 10.83
C ALA A 40 3.37 28.59 9.69
N LYS A 41 4.18 28.41 8.64
CA LYS A 41 4.21 29.34 7.50
C LYS A 41 3.11 29.09 6.48
N SER A 42 2.72 27.83 6.27
CA SER A 42 1.68 27.46 5.31
C SER A 42 0.29 27.28 5.92
N LYS A 43 0.19 27.16 7.25
CA LYS A 43 -1.07 26.98 7.95
C LYS A 43 -2.03 28.13 7.61
N PRO A 44 -3.31 27.85 7.26
CA PRO A 44 -4.30 28.89 7.02
C PRO A 44 -4.30 29.91 8.16
N THR A 45 -4.14 31.19 7.83
CA THR A 45 -3.92 32.28 8.80
C THR A 45 -5.02 32.34 9.85
N PHE A 46 -6.27 32.05 9.47
CA PHE A 46 -7.41 31.98 10.37
C PHE A 46 -7.19 31.04 11.57
N LEU A 47 -6.47 29.93 11.38
CA LEU A 47 -6.23 28.94 12.44
C LEU A 47 -5.17 29.39 13.46
N SER A 48 -4.41 30.45 13.14
CA SER A 48 -3.37 31.00 13.99
C SER A 48 -3.68 32.43 14.46
N ASP A 49 -4.82 33.00 14.02
CA ASP A 49 -5.23 34.35 14.38
C ASP A 49 -5.77 34.38 15.82
N LYS A 50 -5.13 35.22 16.65
CA LYS A 50 -5.55 35.44 18.05
C LYS A 50 -6.98 35.98 18.16
N SER A 51 -7.46 36.71 17.16
CA SER A 51 -8.83 37.24 17.14
C SER A 51 -9.88 36.12 17.02
N LEU A 52 -9.52 35.00 16.38
CA LEU A 52 -10.39 33.85 16.14
C LEU A 52 -10.19 32.72 17.14
N GLU A 53 -9.18 32.78 17.99
CA GLU A 53 -8.80 31.71 18.93
C GLU A 53 -9.98 31.29 19.83
N SER A 54 -10.73 32.26 20.37
CA SER A 54 -11.92 31.98 21.19
C SER A 54 -13.02 31.26 20.41
N ALA A 55 -13.25 31.67 19.16
CA ALA A 55 -14.25 31.05 18.29
C ALA A 55 -13.84 29.63 17.91
N ILE A 56 -12.57 29.42 17.57
CA ILE A 56 -12.01 28.10 17.24
C ILE A 56 -12.15 27.13 18.42
N LYS A 57 -11.77 27.57 19.62
CA LYS A 57 -11.93 26.76 20.84
C LYS A 57 -13.39 26.39 21.09
N HIS A 58 -14.33 27.32 20.87
CA HIS A 58 -15.75 27.03 20.98
C HIS A 58 -16.21 25.98 19.96
N VAL A 59 -15.86 26.17 18.69
CA VAL A 59 -16.20 25.28 17.57
C VAL A 59 -15.65 23.87 17.82
N VAL A 60 -14.37 23.74 18.18
CA VAL A 60 -13.73 22.43 18.42
C VAL A 60 -14.35 21.73 19.62
N ARG A 61 -14.66 22.45 20.71
CA ARG A 61 -15.28 21.87 21.90
C ARG A 61 -16.71 21.37 21.64
N ARG A 62 -17.44 22.02 20.73
CA ARG A 62 -18.81 21.68 20.38
C ARG A 62 -18.91 20.77 19.15
N PHE A 63 -17.80 20.47 18.49
CA PHE A 63 -17.79 19.66 17.28
C PHE A 63 -18.41 18.27 17.52
N PRO A 64 -19.31 17.79 16.64
CA PRO A 64 -19.77 18.39 15.37
C PRO A 64 -20.99 19.32 15.49
N SER A 65 -21.58 19.49 16.68
CA SER A 65 -22.82 20.25 16.89
C SER A 65 -22.55 21.66 17.43
N VAL A 66 -22.22 22.59 16.53
CA VAL A 66 -22.01 24.02 16.86
C VAL A 66 -23.32 24.79 16.77
N ASP A 67 -23.72 25.47 17.86
CA ASP A 67 -24.89 26.36 17.86
C ASP A 67 -24.49 27.78 17.45
N THR A 68 -24.85 28.16 16.23
CA THR A 68 -24.56 29.47 15.64
C THR A 68 -25.48 30.58 16.14
N ARG A 69 -26.66 30.25 16.70
CA ARG A 69 -27.71 31.21 17.07
C ARG A 69 -27.65 31.61 18.54
N GLY A 70 -27.29 30.67 19.42
CA GLY A 70 -27.23 30.90 20.87
C GLY A 70 -25.97 31.60 21.38
N ASN A 71 -24.85 31.59 20.62
CA ASN A 71 -23.54 32.08 21.07
C ASN A 71 -22.94 33.17 20.16
N SER A 72 -23.74 34.15 19.75
CA SER A 72 -23.34 35.23 18.84
C SER A 72 -22.06 35.95 19.28
N ASN A 73 -21.89 36.26 20.57
CA ASN A 73 -20.73 37.00 21.07
C ASN A 73 -19.38 36.30 20.83
N GLN A 74 -19.32 34.96 20.88
CA GLN A 74 -18.08 34.21 20.65
C GLN A 74 -17.77 34.00 19.17
N LEU A 75 -18.79 34.08 18.31
CA LEU A 75 -18.68 33.86 16.87
C LEU A 75 -18.75 35.16 16.05
N ASN A 76 -18.87 36.32 16.69
CA ASN A 76 -18.91 37.63 16.02
C ASN A 76 -17.70 37.85 15.09
N ALA A 77 -16.49 37.47 15.53
CA ALA A 77 -15.29 37.59 14.70
C ALA A 77 -15.38 36.72 13.44
N VAL A 78 -15.92 35.50 13.55
CA VAL A 78 -16.18 34.60 12.40
C VAL A 78 -17.23 35.21 11.47
N PHE A 79 -18.30 35.81 12.01
CA PHE A 79 -19.34 36.44 11.21
C PHE A 79 -18.79 37.57 10.33
N THR A 80 -17.89 38.40 10.86
CA THR A 80 -17.29 39.52 10.13
C THR A 80 -16.51 39.07 8.88
N ILE A 81 -15.78 37.96 8.96
CA ILE A 81 -14.91 37.47 7.87
C ILE A 81 -15.41 36.16 7.22
N ARG A 82 -16.69 35.80 7.41
CA ARG A 82 -17.27 34.50 7.00
C ARG A 82 -17.02 34.14 5.53
N GLN A 83 -17.09 35.11 4.62
CA GLN A 83 -16.87 34.89 3.20
C GLN A 83 -15.42 34.48 2.88
N GLU A 84 -14.44 35.09 3.58
CA GLU A 84 -13.03 34.78 3.41
C GLU A 84 -12.69 33.40 3.98
N ILE A 85 -13.27 33.05 5.15
CA ILE A 85 -13.16 31.73 5.74
C ILE A 85 -13.68 30.66 4.77
N MET A 86 -14.88 30.85 4.22
CA MET A 86 -15.46 29.91 3.24
C MET A 86 -14.55 29.76 2.02
N LYS A 87 -14.12 30.88 1.42
CA LYS A 87 -13.26 30.85 0.23
C LYS A 87 -11.96 30.10 0.52
N SER A 88 -11.29 30.39 1.63
CA SER A 88 -9.97 29.84 1.94
C SER A 88 -10.00 28.39 2.41
N LEU A 89 -11.02 27.97 3.16
CA LEU A 89 -11.11 26.62 3.70
C LEU A 89 -11.86 25.66 2.78
N SER A 90 -12.52 26.15 1.72
CA SER A 90 -13.28 25.34 0.75
C SER A 90 -12.50 24.15 0.22
N LEU A 91 -11.26 24.36 -0.21
CA LEU A 91 -10.42 23.30 -0.77
C LEU A 91 -10.18 22.17 0.24
N TYR A 92 -9.95 22.51 1.50
CA TYR A 92 -9.71 21.52 2.55
C TYR A 92 -11.02 20.82 2.90
N TYR A 93 -12.10 21.58 3.10
CA TYR A 93 -13.42 21.06 3.40
C TYR A 93 -13.87 20.03 2.36
N TYR A 94 -13.89 20.39 1.07
CA TYR A 94 -14.32 19.47 0.02
C TYR A 94 -13.35 18.31 -0.22
N THR A 95 -12.08 18.42 0.19
CA THR A 95 -11.18 17.25 0.20
C THR A 95 -11.59 16.23 1.28
N PHE A 96 -12.09 16.68 2.43
CA PHE A 96 -12.63 15.78 3.44
C PHE A 96 -14.00 15.20 3.03
N VAL A 97 -14.81 15.95 2.28
CA VAL A 97 -16.02 15.42 1.64
C VAL A 97 -15.68 14.31 0.64
N ASP A 98 -14.69 14.54 -0.23
CA ASP A 98 -14.18 13.52 -1.17
C ASP A 98 -13.69 12.25 -0.45
N LEU A 99 -13.12 12.39 0.75
CA LEU A 99 -12.69 11.26 1.57
C LEU A 99 -13.88 10.47 2.12
N LEU A 100 -14.95 11.17 2.55
CA LEU A 100 -16.20 10.53 2.97
C LEU A 100 -16.81 9.72 1.82
N ASP A 101 -16.89 10.31 0.62
CA ASP A 101 -17.40 9.62 -0.57
C ASP A 101 -16.51 8.42 -0.93
N PHE A 102 -15.19 8.57 -0.89
CA PHE A 102 -14.26 7.45 -1.11
C PHE A 102 -14.51 6.31 -0.12
N LYS A 103 -14.66 6.61 1.17
CA LYS A 103 -15.00 5.62 2.19
C LYS A 103 -16.28 4.87 1.83
N ASP A 104 -17.34 5.58 1.47
CA ASP A 104 -18.64 4.98 1.16
C ASP A 104 -18.52 3.93 0.04
N HIS A 105 -17.81 4.29 -1.05
CA HIS A 105 -17.58 3.38 -2.17
C HIS A 105 -16.70 2.18 -1.81
N VAL A 106 -15.70 2.36 -0.93
CA VAL A 106 -14.88 1.25 -0.42
C VAL A 106 -15.75 0.29 0.39
N CYS A 107 -16.53 0.78 1.34
CA CYS A 107 -17.40 -0.06 2.18
C CYS A 107 -18.44 -0.82 1.34
N GLU A 108 -19.04 -0.16 0.34
CA GLU A 108 -19.97 -0.81 -0.59
C GLU A 108 -19.29 -1.93 -1.39
N LEU A 109 -18.09 -1.67 -1.91
CA LEU A 109 -17.33 -2.68 -2.67
C LEU A 109 -16.94 -3.87 -1.78
N LEU A 110 -16.42 -3.64 -0.57
CA LEU A 110 -16.06 -4.73 0.35
C LEU A 110 -17.27 -5.60 0.69
N THR A 111 -18.43 -4.97 0.96
CA THR A 111 -19.69 -5.68 1.20
C THR A 111 -20.12 -6.50 -0.01
N THR A 112 -19.97 -5.95 -1.22
CA THR A 112 -20.29 -6.65 -2.48
C THR A 112 -19.38 -7.86 -2.67
N MET A 113 -18.08 -7.72 -2.40
CA MET A 113 -17.11 -8.80 -2.53
C MET A 113 -17.38 -9.94 -1.54
N ASP A 114 -17.76 -9.65 -0.30
CA ASP A 114 -18.19 -10.67 0.65
C ASP A 114 -19.45 -11.40 0.20
N ALA A 115 -20.43 -10.66 -0.30
CA ALA A 115 -21.68 -11.23 -0.80
C ALA A 115 -21.45 -12.14 -2.03
N CYS A 116 -20.41 -11.85 -2.82
CA CYS A 116 -19.96 -12.72 -3.93
C CYS A 116 -19.19 -13.97 -3.47
N GLN A 117 -18.82 -14.07 -2.19
CA GLN A 117 -18.08 -15.20 -1.60
C GLN A 117 -16.80 -15.57 -2.39
N LEU A 118 -16.04 -14.55 -2.80
CA LEU A 118 -14.86 -14.71 -3.63
C LEU A 118 -13.80 -15.61 -2.98
N GLN A 119 -13.00 -16.25 -3.82
CA GLN A 119 -11.80 -16.99 -3.41
C GLN A 119 -10.57 -16.16 -3.79
N LEU A 120 -9.93 -15.57 -2.80
CA LEU A 120 -8.73 -14.74 -2.99
C LEU A 120 -7.49 -15.55 -2.66
N ASP A 121 -6.57 -15.66 -3.61
CA ASP A 121 -5.28 -16.30 -3.41
C ASP A 121 -4.23 -15.61 -4.30
N ILE A 122 -3.19 -15.05 -3.67
CA ILE A 122 -2.14 -14.30 -4.34
C ILE A 122 -1.40 -15.12 -5.40
N THR A 123 -1.41 -16.45 -5.30
CA THR A 123 -0.73 -17.36 -6.22
C THR A 123 -1.56 -17.73 -7.45
N THR A 124 -2.88 -17.48 -7.44
CA THR A 124 -3.78 -17.82 -8.56
C THR A 124 -4.53 -16.59 -9.08
N SER A 125 -5.24 -15.87 -8.22
CA SER A 125 -5.98 -14.64 -8.54
C SER A 125 -5.17 -13.39 -8.18
N PHE A 126 -3.90 -13.35 -8.59
CA PHE A 126 -2.91 -12.33 -8.19
C PHE A 126 -3.45 -10.91 -8.24
N ASP A 127 -3.96 -10.45 -9.39
CA ASP A 127 -4.43 -9.07 -9.55
C ASP A 127 -5.62 -8.75 -8.64
N LEU A 128 -6.56 -9.69 -8.49
CA LEU A 128 -7.74 -9.51 -7.65
C LEU A 128 -7.35 -9.42 -6.16
N THR A 129 -6.52 -10.38 -5.69
CA THR A 129 -6.04 -10.41 -4.31
C THR A 129 -5.16 -9.22 -3.98
N LYS A 130 -4.22 -8.87 -4.87
CA LYS A 130 -3.36 -7.70 -4.72
C LYS A 130 -4.17 -6.42 -4.61
N ASN A 131 -5.08 -6.15 -5.56
CA ASN A 131 -5.87 -4.92 -5.55
C ASN A 131 -6.82 -4.85 -4.35
N TYR A 132 -7.33 -5.98 -3.86
CA TYR A 132 -8.12 -6.03 -2.64
C TYR A 132 -7.30 -5.65 -1.39
N LEU A 133 -6.11 -6.26 -1.22
CA LEU A 133 -5.22 -5.96 -0.09
C LEU A 133 -4.68 -4.52 -0.16
N ASP A 134 -4.33 -4.03 -1.35
CA ASP A 134 -3.92 -2.64 -1.58
C ASP A 134 -5.02 -1.65 -1.18
N LEU A 135 -6.27 -1.93 -1.53
CA LEU A 135 -7.39 -1.04 -1.22
C LEU A 135 -7.61 -0.95 0.29
N ILE A 136 -7.55 -2.09 0.98
CA ILE A 136 -7.70 -2.16 2.44
C ILE A 136 -6.58 -1.41 3.15
N VAL A 137 -5.32 -1.63 2.75
CA VAL A 137 -4.17 -0.93 3.35
C VAL A 137 -4.20 0.55 3.03
N THR A 138 -4.62 0.95 1.83
CA THR A 138 -4.80 2.35 1.43
C THR A 138 -5.87 3.02 2.28
N TYR A 139 -7.02 2.36 2.46
CA TYR A 139 -8.13 2.85 3.26
C TYR A 139 -7.73 3.02 4.74
N MET A 140 -7.09 2.01 5.34
CA MET A 140 -6.57 2.10 6.69
C MET A 140 -5.52 3.21 6.84
N SER A 141 -4.57 3.30 5.90
CA SER A 141 -3.53 4.34 5.92
C SER A 141 -4.14 5.74 5.83
N LEU A 142 -5.18 5.91 5.03
CA LEU A 142 -5.89 7.18 4.85
C LEU A 142 -6.61 7.61 6.13
N MET A 143 -7.29 6.68 6.82
CA MET A 143 -7.98 6.97 8.08
C MET A 143 -7.02 7.26 9.23
N ILE A 144 -5.86 6.59 9.27
CA ILE A 144 -4.80 6.92 10.24
C ILE A 144 -4.18 8.28 9.92
N LEU A 145 -3.95 8.61 8.65
CA LEU A 145 -3.40 9.91 8.26
C LEU A 145 -4.38 11.05 8.56
N LEU A 146 -5.68 10.83 8.35
CA LEU A 146 -6.76 11.74 8.71
C LEU A 146 -6.73 12.08 10.21
N SER A 147 -6.60 11.08 11.08
CA SER A 147 -6.57 11.31 12.54
C SER A 147 -5.35 12.12 13.01
N ARG A 148 -4.28 12.17 12.19
CA ARG A 148 -3.06 12.97 12.43
C ARG A 148 -3.14 14.40 11.90
N VAL A 149 -4.24 14.80 11.26
CA VAL A 149 -4.50 16.21 10.96
C VAL A 149 -5.09 16.85 12.21
N GLU A 150 -4.26 17.54 13.00
CA GLU A 150 -4.65 18.11 14.29
C GLU A 150 -5.80 19.13 14.15
N ASP A 151 -5.69 20.04 13.18
CA ASP A 151 -6.68 21.11 12.96
C ASP A 151 -7.95 20.65 12.20
N ARG A 152 -8.16 19.35 11.97
CA ARG A 152 -9.29 18.85 11.17
C ARG A 152 -10.66 19.33 11.68
N LYS A 153 -10.87 19.32 13.01
CA LYS A 153 -12.11 19.78 13.64
C LYS A 153 -12.28 21.30 13.48
N SER A 154 -11.18 22.06 13.60
CA SER A 154 -11.16 23.51 13.41
C SER A 154 -11.49 23.88 11.97
N VAL A 155 -10.84 23.26 10.99
CA VAL A 155 -11.07 23.52 9.56
C VAL A 155 -12.52 23.25 9.18
N LEU A 156 -13.04 22.08 9.53
CA LEU A 156 -14.39 21.66 9.16
C LEU A 156 -15.46 22.47 9.89
N GLY A 157 -15.28 22.66 11.20
CA GLY A 157 -16.23 23.40 12.01
C GLY A 157 -16.27 24.89 11.66
N LEU A 158 -15.14 25.54 11.39
CA LEU A 158 -15.12 26.94 10.95
C LEU A 158 -15.79 27.12 9.59
N PHE A 159 -15.49 26.25 8.63
CA PHE A 159 -16.11 26.31 7.31
C PHE A 159 -17.64 26.19 7.42
N ASN A 160 -18.14 25.16 8.13
CA ASN A 160 -19.57 24.97 8.28
C ASN A 160 -20.23 26.12 9.06
N THR A 161 -19.58 26.63 10.11
CA THR A 161 -20.08 27.79 10.87
C THR A 161 -20.25 29.01 9.96
N ALA A 162 -19.24 29.31 9.14
CA ALA A 162 -19.28 30.43 8.20
C ALA A 162 -20.31 30.20 7.08
N HIS A 163 -20.46 28.95 6.63
CA HIS A 163 -21.48 28.55 5.66
C HIS A 163 -22.90 28.78 6.21
N GLU A 164 -23.18 28.34 7.43
CA GLU A 164 -24.49 28.51 8.07
C GLU A 164 -24.83 29.98 8.33
N MET A 165 -23.85 30.79 8.76
CA MET A 165 -24.03 32.24 8.91
C MET A 165 -24.33 32.97 7.59
N THR A 166 -23.94 32.38 6.46
CA THR A 166 -24.12 32.97 5.14
C THR A 166 -25.42 32.51 4.47
N HIS A 167 -25.76 31.22 4.58
CA HIS A 167 -26.87 30.59 3.86
C HIS A 167 -28.09 30.30 4.74
N GLY A 168 -27.96 30.46 6.06
CA GLY A 168 -29.02 30.16 7.04
C GLY A 168 -29.16 28.66 7.37
N HIS A 169 -28.34 27.79 6.79
CA HIS A 169 -28.30 26.36 7.07
C HIS A 169 -26.87 25.79 6.95
N SER A 170 -26.59 24.71 7.69
CA SER A 170 -25.35 23.94 7.57
C SER A 170 -25.18 23.34 6.17
N ASP A 171 -23.94 23.06 5.77
CA ASP A 171 -23.64 22.33 4.54
C ASP A 171 -24.18 20.90 4.60
N SER A 172 -24.70 20.38 3.47
CA SER A 172 -25.40 19.09 3.43
C SER A 172 -24.51 17.90 3.84
N SER A 173 -23.20 17.99 3.60
CA SER A 173 -22.25 16.93 3.90
C SER A 173 -21.73 17.01 5.34
N PHE A 174 -21.85 18.16 6.01
CA PHE A 174 -21.28 18.39 7.33
C PHE A 174 -21.76 17.42 8.41
N PRO A 175 -23.05 17.03 8.52
CA PRO A 175 -23.48 16.10 9.56
C PRO A 175 -22.78 14.74 9.46
N ARG A 176 -22.70 14.17 8.24
CA ARG A 176 -22.01 12.89 7.99
C ARG A 176 -20.50 13.03 8.18
N LEU A 177 -19.93 14.14 7.72
CA LEU A 177 -18.50 14.41 7.83
C LEU A 177 -18.08 14.62 9.30
N GLY A 178 -18.86 15.36 10.07
CA GLY A 178 -18.67 15.53 11.50
C GLY A 178 -18.69 14.20 12.24
N GLN A 179 -19.65 13.34 11.91
CA GLN A 179 -19.71 11.99 12.48
C GLN A 179 -18.49 11.14 12.11
N LEU A 180 -18.04 11.20 10.85
CA LEU A 180 -16.83 10.50 10.40
C LEU A 180 -15.61 10.87 11.26
N ILE A 181 -15.41 12.17 11.51
CA ILE A 181 -14.26 12.65 12.29
C ILE A 181 -14.33 12.19 13.75
N MET A 182 -15.54 12.02 14.29
CA MET A 182 -15.75 11.52 15.65
C MET A 182 -15.58 10.00 15.75
N ASP A 183 -16.13 9.25 14.80
CA ASP A 183 -16.07 7.78 14.78
C ASP A 183 -14.64 7.28 14.65
N TYR A 184 -13.80 7.96 13.85
CA TYR A 184 -12.41 7.56 13.58
C TYR A 184 -11.39 8.20 14.55
N ASP A 185 -11.82 8.57 15.76
CA ASP A 185 -10.99 9.15 16.82
C ASP A 185 -11.11 8.30 18.11
N PRO A 186 -10.36 7.19 18.27
CA PRO A 186 -9.22 6.72 17.46
C PRO A 186 -9.61 5.81 16.26
N PRO A 187 -8.85 5.83 15.14
CA PRO A 187 -9.28 5.22 13.88
C PRO A 187 -9.27 3.69 13.89
N LEU A 188 -8.27 3.06 14.53
CA LEU A 188 -8.14 1.59 14.53
C LEU A 188 -9.33 0.89 15.16
N LYS A 189 -9.90 1.47 16.23
CA LYS A 189 -11.06 0.88 16.91
C LYS A 189 -12.25 0.78 15.97
N LYS A 190 -12.58 1.88 15.30
CA LYS A 190 -13.66 1.92 14.32
C LYS A 190 -13.39 1.02 13.12
N LEU A 191 -12.16 1.03 12.61
CA LEU A 191 -11.76 0.16 11.51
C LEU A 191 -11.88 -1.32 11.87
N SER A 192 -11.43 -1.78 13.03
CA SER A 192 -11.57 -3.18 13.43
C SER A 192 -13.03 -3.60 13.58
N GLU A 193 -13.90 -2.72 14.08
CA GLU A 193 -15.34 -2.98 14.18
C GLU A 193 -16.00 -3.08 12.80
N GLU A 194 -15.61 -2.20 11.86
CA GLU A 194 -16.12 -2.19 10.49
C GLU A 194 -15.68 -3.42 9.66
N PHE A 195 -14.52 -3.99 9.98
CA PHE A 195 -13.98 -5.16 9.26
C PHE A 195 -14.49 -6.51 9.79
N ILE A 196 -15.32 -6.54 10.83
CA ILE A 196 -15.96 -7.77 11.33
C ILE A 196 -16.69 -8.55 10.21
N PRO A 197 -17.60 -7.97 9.40
CA PRO A 197 -18.25 -8.70 8.32
C PRO A 197 -17.28 -9.16 7.22
N HIS A 198 -16.21 -8.41 6.99
CA HIS A 198 -15.21 -8.65 5.95
C HIS A 198 -14.13 -9.67 6.36
N SER A 199 -14.19 -10.18 7.60
CA SER A 199 -13.04 -10.83 8.23
C SER A 199 -12.64 -12.15 7.56
N LYS A 200 -13.61 -12.91 7.04
CA LYS A 200 -13.37 -14.20 6.38
C LYS A 200 -12.60 -14.02 5.08
N LEU A 201 -13.05 -13.09 4.23
CA LEU A 201 -12.44 -12.82 2.93
C LEU A 201 -11.02 -12.25 3.10
N LEU A 202 -10.86 -11.30 4.04
CA LEU A 202 -9.55 -10.75 4.37
C LEU A 202 -8.61 -11.81 4.94
N PHE A 203 -9.08 -12.68 5.83
CA PHE A 203 -8.27 -13.78 6.36
C PHE A 203 -7.77 -14.71 5.24
N GLN A 204 -8.64 -15.09 4.31
CA GLN A 204 -8.27 -15.92 3.17
C GLN A 204 -7.17 -15.27 2.32
N ALA A 205 -7.35 -13.99 1.96
CA ALA A 205 -6.37 -13.24 1.18
C ALA A 205 -5.01 -13.17 1.89
N LEU A 206 -4.99 -12.87 3.20
CA LEU A 206 -3.77 -12.80 3.99
C LEU A 206 -3.07 -14.15 4.13
N MET A 207 -3.83 -15.22 4.37
CA MET A 207 -3.25 -16.55 4.51
C MET A 207 -2.63 -17.07 3.21
N SER A 208 -3.10 -16.64 2.03
CA SER A 208 -2.44 -16.98 0.77
C SER A 208 -0.99 -16.46 0.69
N LEU A 209 -0.66 -15.38 1.42
CA LEU A 209 0.71 -14.87 1.50
C LEU A 209 1.67 -15.82 2.22
N GLN A 210 1.18 -16.82 2.96
CA GLN A 210 2.04 -17.81 3.62
C GLN A 210 2.90 -18.61 2.61
N GLN A 211 2.44 -18.74 1.37
CA GLN A 211 3.18 -19.42 0.30
C GLN A 211 4.27 -18.55 -0.34
N VAL A 212 4.25 -17.23 -0.10
CA VAL A 212 5.11 -16.25 -0.79
C VAL A 212 6.01 -15.50 0.18
N PHE A 213 5.44 -14.92 1.24
CA PHE A 213 6.14 -14.04 2.16
C PHE A 213 7.34 -14.72 2.84
N PRO A 214 7.24 -15.93 3.43
CA PRO A 214 8.38 -16.56 4.10
C PRO A 214 9.55 -16.87 3.15
N ARG A 215 9.27 -17.33 1.93
CA ARG A 215 10.30 -17.63 0.91
C ARG A 215 10.91 -16.38 0.29
N ARG A 216 10.25 -15.22 0.41
CA ARG A 216 10.77 -13.92 -0.02
C ARG A 216 11.51 -13.20 1.11
N ASN A 217 11.13 -13.44 2.37
CA ASN A 217 11.74 -12.85 3.56
C ASN A 217 12.92 -13.68 4.12
N LEU A 218 13.80 -14.15 3.24
CA LEU A 218 14.92 -15.03 3.63
C LEU A 218 16.10 -14.25 4.23
N THR A 219 16.93 -14.97 4.97
CA THR A 219 18.25 -14.48 5.41
C THR A 219 19.23 -14.45 4.24
N VAL A 220 20.33 -13.71 4.41
CA VAL A 220 21.36 -13.65 3.37
C VAL A 220 22.12 -14.96 3.27
N GLU A 221 22.25 -15.70 4.37
CA GLU A 221 22.80 -17.06 4.37
C GLU A 221 22.00 -17.95 3.41
N ASP A 222 20.68 -17.88 3.45
CA ASP A 222 19.82 -18.67 2.57
C ASP A 222 19.81 -18.16 1.12
N TRP A 223 19.95 -16.85 0.90
CA TRP A 223 20.22 -16.30 -0.45
C TRP A 223 21.53 -16.81 -1.04
N ARG A 224 22.59 -16.88 -0.23
CA ARG A 224 23.89 -17.44 -0.66
C ARG A 224 23.78 -18.94 -0.95
N LYS A 225 23.12 -19.71 -0.09
CA LYS A 225 22.90 -21.16 -0.30
C LYS A 225 22.12 -21.44 -1.59
N SER A 226 21.11 -20.62 -1.89
CA SER A 226 20.29 -20.75 -3.10
C SER A 226 20.91 -20.10 -4.34
N GLN A 227 22.09 -19.46 -4.22
CA GLN A 227 22.72 -18.71 -5.31
C GLN A 227 21.78 -17.68 -5.95
N MET A 228 20.99 -17.00 -5.10
CA MET A 228 19.94 -16.06 -5.49
C MET A 228 20.46 -15.01 -6.49
N LEU A 229 19.74 -14.82 -7.59
CA LEU A 229 20.05 -13.91 -8.72
C LEU A 229 21.28 -14.25 -9.57
N SER A 230 22.04 -15.32 -9.27
CA SER A 230 23.22 -15.66 -10.09
C SER A 230 22.82 -16.31 -11.42
N LEU A 231 23.38 -15.79 -12.53
CA LEU A 231 23.23 -16.37 -13.86
C LEU A 231 24.27 -17.45 -14.18
N ILE A 232 25.35 -17.51 -13.39
CA ILE A 232 26.50 -18.38 -13.62
C ILE A 232 26.56 -19.57 -12.65
N ALA A 233 25.66 -19.65 -11.68
CA ALA A 233 25.55 -20.80 -10.78
C ALA A 233 25.30 -22.12 -11.54
N SER A 234 24.53 -22.05 -12.63
CA SER A 234 24.24 -23.19 -13.52
C SER A 234 24.44 -22.78 -14.99
N PRO A 235 25.68 -22.75 -15.51
CA PRO A 235 25.97 -22.25 -16.85
C PRO A 235 25.21 -22.97 -17.97
N SER A 236 24.93 -24.26 -17.80
CA SER A 236 24.14 -25.07 -18.75
C SER A 236 22.67 -24.61 -18.86
N GLN A 237 22.15 -23.88 -17.87
CA GLN A 237 20.78 -23.37 -17.83
C GLN A 237 20.69 -21.87 -18.18
N MET A 238 21.79 -21.27 -18.63
CA MET A 238 21.85 -19.83 -18.92
C MET A 238 20.85 -19.41 -20.02
N LEU A 239 20.56 -20.29 -20.99
CA LEU A 239 19.61 -20.01 -22.07
C LEU A 239 18.16 -20.37 -21.70
N ASN A 240 17.94 -21.11 -20.62
CA ASN A 240 16.60 -21.51 -20.20
C ASN A 240 15.84 -20.31 -19.64
N PRO A 241 14.55 -20.14 -19.95
CA PRO A 241 13.75 -19.07 -19.36
C PRO A 241 13.70 -19.21 -17.84
N ALA A 242 13.93 -18.11 -17.12
CA ALA A 242 13.63 -18.01 -15.70
C ALA A 242 12.10 -17.85 -15.55
N GLN A 243 11.45 -18.90 -15.06
CA GLN A 243 10.00 -18.95 -14.91
C GLN A 243 9.58 -19.62 -13.60
N THR A 244 8.48 -19.18 -13.03
CA THR A 244 7.78 -19.81 -11.91
C THR A 244 6.28 -19.78 -12.19
N GLU A 245 5.49 -20.62 -11.51
CA GLU A 245 4.02 -20.57 -11.62
C GLU A 245 3.43 -19.27 -11.04
N THR A 246 4.22 -18.55 -10.23
CA THR A 246 3.81 -17.33 -9.53
C THR A 246 4.71 -16.15 -9.91
N MET A 247 5.00 -15.98 -11.21
CA MET A 247 5.85 -14.91 -11.76
C MET A 247 5.67 -13.53 -11.06
N PRO A 248 4.45 -12.97 -10.93
CA PRO A 248 4.29 -11.65 -10.33
C PRO A 248 4.62 -11.61 -8.82
N CYS A 249 4.58 -12.75 -8.14
CA CYS A 249 4.99 -12.87 -6.73
C CYS A 249 6.51 -12.80 -6.55
N GLU A 250 7.32 -13.06 -7.58
CA GLU A 250 8.79 -13.07 -7.46
C GLU A 250 9.37 -11.66 -7.29
N TYR A 251 8.71 -10.66 -7.84
CA TYR A 251 9.12 -9.25 -7.75
C TYR A 251 8.10 -8.37 -7.02
N LEU A 252 7.03 -8.95 -6.45
CA LEU A 252 6.16 -8.26 -5.51
C LEU A 252 6.99 -7.72 -4.34
N SER A 253 6.79 -6.45 -3.98
CA SER A 253 7.55 -5.78 -2.92
C SER A 253 7.35 -6.49 -1.58
N LEU A 254 8.45 -6.77 -0.90
CA LEU A 254 8.44 -7.30 0.46
C LEU A 254 7.82 -6.28 1.42
N ASP A 255 8.13 -4.99 1.25
CA ASP A 255 7.57 -3.89 2.04
C ASP A 255 6.03 -3.83 1.93
N ILE A 256 5.50 -4.04 0.73
CA ILE A 256 4.05 -4.08 0.50
C ILE A 256 3.43 -5.29 1.22
N MET A 257 4.03 -6.48 1.09
CA MET A 257 3.54 -7.69 1.76
C MET A 257 3.56 -7.55 3.29
N GLU A 258 4.64 -6.99 3.87
CA GLU A 258 4.72 -6.68 5.31
C GLU A 258 3.55 -5.79 5.74
N ARG A 259 3.27 -4.72 4.98
CA ARG A 259 2.16 -3.82 5.27
C ARG A 259 0.81 -4.52 5.17
N TRP A 260 0.57 -5.33 4.14
CA TRP A 260 -0.67 -6.11 4.03
C TRP A 260 -0.86 -7.04 5.23
N ILE A 261 0.17 -7.80 5.61
CA ILE A 261 0.13 -8.74 6.74
C ILE A 261 -0.15 -7.99 8.04
N ILE A 262 0.64 -6.96 8.34
CA ILE A 262 0.54 -6.23 9.60
C ILE A 262 -0.81 -5.51 9.68
N PHE A 263 -1.17 -4.70 8.68
CA PHE A 263 -2.38 -3.89 8.74
C PHE A 263 -3.62 -4.75 8.63
N GLY A 264 -3.61 -5.75 7.74
CA GLY A 264 -4.72 -6.70 7.58
C GLY A 264 -5.01 -7.45 8.87
N PHE A 265 -4.01 -8.07 9.50
CA PHE A 265 -4.26 -8.82 10.75
C PHE A 265 -4.63 -7.93 11.94
N ILE A 266 -4.23 -6.65 11.98
CA ILE A 266 -4.72 -5.72 13.01
C ILE A 266 -6.23 -5.49 12.86
N LEU A 267 -6.74 -5.38 11.62
CA LEU A 267 -8.17 -5.21 11.36
C LEU A 267 -9.00 -6.43 11.77
N ILE A 268 -8.43 -7.63 11.62
CA ILE A 268 -9.08 -8.91 11.95
C ILE A 268 -8.34 -9.65 13.08
N HIS A 269 -7.94 -8.90 14.11
CA HIS A 269 -7.08 -9.34 15.20
C HIS A 269 -7.54 -10.61 15.93
N GLN A 270 -8.83 -10.94 15.89
CA GLN A 270 -9.38 -12.20 16.42
C GLN A 270 -8.76 -13.45 15.77
N TYR A 271 -8.34 -13.38 14.50
CA TYR A 271 -7.73 -14.49 13.77
C TYR A 271 -6.29 -14.78 14.19
N LEU A 272 -5.63 -13.86 14.90
CA LEU A 272 -4.30 -14.08 15.49
C LEU A 272 -4.30 -15.22 16.52
N SER A 273 -5.48 -15.65 17.00
CA SER A 273 -5.64 -16.90 17.78
C SER A 273 -5.18 -18.15 17.03
N GLN A 274 -5.17 -18.13 15.70
CA GLN A 274 -4.71 -19.24 14.88
C GLN A 274 -3.18 -19.20 14.73
N PRO A 275 -2.45 -20.30 15.04
CA PRO A 275 -0.99 -20.32 14.98
C PRO A 275 -0.39 -19.89 13.63
N PRO A 276 -0.88 -20.35 12.46
CA PRO A 276 -0.31 -19.94 11.18
C PRO A 276 -0.42 -18.43 10.92
N ALA A 277 -1.54 -17.83 11.33
CA ALA A 277 -1.77 -16.39 11.20
C ALA A 277 -0.86 -15.59 12.14
N GLN A 278 -0.69 -16.09 13.37
CA GLN A 278 0.20 -15.51 14.35
C GLN A 278 1.66 -15.55 13.88
N GLU A 279 2.13 -16.68 13.37
CA GLU A 279 3.49 -16.84 12.86
C GLU A 279 3.77 -15.88 11.70
N LEU A 280 2.84 -15.78 10.76
CA LEU A 280 2.94 -14.84 9.63
C LEU A 280 2.99 -13.38 10.11
N PHE A 281 2.12 -13.02 11.06
CA PHE A 281 2.08 -11.68 11.65
C PHE A 281 3.37 -11.33 12.41
N GLN A 282 3.88 -12.25 13.24
CA GLN A 282 5.15 -12.06 13.97
C GLN A 282 6.34 -11.95 13.01
N SER A 283 6.38 -12.78 11.97
CA SER A 283 7.42 -12.73 10.95
C SER A 283 7.47 -11.35 10.26
N ALA A 284 6.31 -10.75 9.96
CA ALA A 284 6.25 -9.40 9.40
C ALA A 284 6.68 -8.32 10.41
N LEU A 285 6.28 -8.44 11.69
CA LEU A 285 6.71 -7.48 12.74
C LEU A 285 8.22 -7.50 13.00
N HIS A 286 8.89 -8.63 12.77
CA HIS A 286 10.34 -8.74 12.89
C HIS A 286 11.11 -7.94 11.83
N GLY A 287 10.49 -7.58 10.70
CA GLY A 287 11.12 -6.88 9.58
C GLY A 287 11.54 -5.44 9.92
N GLY A 288 10.89 -4.78 10.87
CA GLY A 288 11.25 -3.41 11.25
C GLY A 288 10.29 -2.78 12.25
N TRP A 289 10.67 -1.67 12.86
CA TRP A 289 9.83 -1.01 13.87
C TRP A 289 8.94 0.10 13.31
N VAL A 290 9.19 0.53 12.08
CA VAL A 290 8.50 1.65 11.45
C VAL A 290 8.07 1.30 10.02
N HIS A 291 6.81 1.59 9.71
CA HIS A 291 6.22 1.31 8.40
C HIS A 291 5.60 2.57 7.80
N THR A 292 5.73 2.73 6.50
CA THR A 292 5.22 3.91 5.79
C THR A 292 3.69 3.88 5.73
N LEU A 293 3.05 4.98 6.15
CA LEU A 293 1.65 5.23 5.81
C LEU A 293 1.57 5.79 4.40
N PHE A 294 2.29 6.89 4.16
CA PHE A 294 2.39 7.54 2.86
C PHE A 294 3.61 8.47 2.81
N ARG A 295 4.48 8.30 1.81
CA ARG A 295 5.74 9.07 1.66
C ARG A 295 6.61 8.99 2.92
N ASP A 296 6.91 10.12 3.55
CA ASP A 296 7.68 10.25 4.79
C ASP A 296 6.81 10.16 6.06
N GLU A 297 5.48 10.10 5.94
CA GLU A 297 4.60 9.84 7.08
C GLU A 297 4.65 8.36 7.43
N VAL A 298 5.14 8.07 8.63
CA VAL A 298 5.37 6.70 9.11
C VAL A 298 4.58 6.36 10.37
N LEU A 299 4.41 5.06 10.63
CA LEU A 299 3.78 4.50 11.80
C LEU A 299 4.82 3.78 12.67
N GLN A 300 4.97 4.22 13.92
CA GLN A 300 5.69 3.47 14.95
C GLN A 300 4.89 2.22 15.32
N THR A 301 5.11 1.16 14.54
CA THR A 301 4.11 0.12 14.29
C THR A 301 3.81 -0.68 15.54
N HIS A 302 4.86 -1.15 16.22
CA HIS A 302 4.73 -1.92 17.44
C HIS A 302 4.04 -1.13 18.55
N LEU A 303 4.42 0.13 18.76
CA LEU A 303 3.81 0.98 19.79
C LEU A 303 2.32 1.20 19.50
N TYR A 304 1.98 1.47 18.24
CA TYR A 304 0.60 1.71 17.82
C TYR A 304 -0.28 0.46 18.01
N ILE A 305 0.24 -0.72 17.67
CA ILE A 305 -0.46 -2.00 17.88
C ILE A 305 -0.61 -2.31 19.37
N GLN A 306 0.44 -2.08 20.17
CA GLN A 306 0.37 -2.28 21.63
C GLN A 306 -0.73 -1.43 22.25
N GLN A 307 -0.77 -0.13 21.94
CA GLN A 307 -1.81 0.78 22.45
C GLN A 307 -3.21 0.33 22.05
N PHE A 308 -3.39 -0.15 20.82
CA PHE A 308 -4.66 -0.69 20.37
C PHE A 308 -5.04 -1.97 21.13
N PHE A 309 -4.15 -2.95 21.24
CA PHE A 309 -4.42 -4.19 21.96
C PHE A 309 -4.60 -4.00 23.47
N GLU A 310 -3.91 -3.04 24.09
CA GLU A 310 -4.14 -2.65 25.50
C GLU A 310 -5.57 -2.13 25.73
N SER A 311 -6.20 -1.55 24.71
CA SER A 311 -7.60 -1.12 24.78
C SER A 311 -8.63 -2.27 24.71
N ILE A 312 -8.19 -3.49 24.37
CA ILE A 312 -9.06 -4.65 24.21
C ILE A 312 -8.91 -5.60 25.42
N LYS A 313 -10.01 -5.87 26.12
CA LYS A 313 -10.00 -6.77 27.26
C LYS A 313 -9.56 -8.18 26.86
N GLY A 314 -8.61 -8.76 27.59
CA GLY A 314 -8.09 -10.12 27.35
C GLY A 314 -6.89 -10.20 26.40
N TYR A 315 -6.39 -9.08 25.89
CA TYR A 315 -5.29 -9.05 24.91
C TYR A 315 -3.89 -8.93 25.52
N ASN A 316 -3.74 -9.08 26.85
CA ASN A 316 -2.46 -8.95 27.55
C ASN A 316 -1.35 -9.85 26.95
N LYS A 317 -1.70 -11.07 26.53
CA LYS A 317 -0.76 -11.97 25.83
C LYS A 317 -0.28 -11.37 24.51
N ARG A 318 -1.19 -10.80 23.71
CA ARG A 318 -0.88 -10.16 22.42
C ARG A 318 -0.01 -8.94 22.58
N VAL A 319 -0.26 -8.14 23.60
CA VAL A 319 0.59 -7.00 23.96
C VAL A 319 2.01 -7.46 24.26
N SER A 320 2.17 -8.56 25.03
CA SER A 320 3.49 -9.15 25.30
C SER A 320 4.17 -9.65 24.02
N GLU A 321 3.46 -10.39 23.18
CA GLU A 321 3.99 -10.90 21.91
C GLU A 321 4.48 -9.77 20.99
N VAL A 322 3.74 -8.66 20.90
CA VAL A 322 4.16 -7.49 20.11
C VAL A 322 5.36 -6.78 20.75
N LYS A 323 5.47 -6.76 22.09
CA LYS A 323 6.66 -6.25 22.79
C LYS A 323 7.90 -7.11 22.49
N ASP A 324 7.73 -8.43 22.42
CA ASP A 324 8.81 -9.35 22.06
C ASP A 324 9.24 -9.18 20.60
N CYS A 325 8.29 -9.03 19.68
CA CYS A 325 8.58 -8.72 18.27
C CYS A 325 9.35 -7.40 18.14
N PHE A 326 8.96 -6.37 18.89
CA PHE A 326 9.66 -5.08 18.90
C PHE A 326 11.10 -5.22 19.39
N ASN A 327 11.32 -5.99 20.45
CA ASN A 327 12.65 -6.28 20.97
C ASN A 327 13.51 -7.01 19.93
N TYR A 328 12.93 -8.00 19.24
CA TYR A 328 13.60 -8.72 18.17
C TYR A 328 13.97 -7.79 17.02
N ALA A 329 13.03 -6.98 16.52
CA ALA A 329 13.24 -6.08 15.40
C ALA A 329 14.38 -5.09 15.68
N ILE A 330 14.38 -4.49 16.88
CA ILE A 330 15.44 -3.54 17.29
C ILE A 330 16.83 -4.20 17.36
N GLN A 331 16.89 -5.48 17.75
CA GLN A 331 18.16 -6.18 17.91
C GLN A 331 18.71 -6.73 16.59
N ASN A 332 17.84 -7.17 15.68
CA ASN A 332 18.24 -8.00 14.53
C ASN A 332 18.01 -7.33 13.17
N ALA A 333 16.98 -6.50 13.01
CA ALA A 333 16.57 -6.02 11.69
C ALA A 333 17.69 -5.22 10.99
N CYS A 334 18.38 -4.32 11.71
CA CYS A 334 19.50 -3.56 11.14
C CYS A 334 20.58 -4.46 10.53
N LEU A 335 20.97 -5.54 11.22
CA LEU A 335 21.97 -6.47 10.75
C LEU A 335 21.49 -7.21 9.49
N VAL A 336 20.27 -7.75 9.54
CA VAL A 336 19.65 -8.48 8.42
C VAL A 336 19.63 -7.61 7.17
N HIS A 337 19.10 -6.39 7.26
CA HIS A 337 18.98 -5.48 6.12
C HIS A 337 20.35 -4.96 5.64
N ARG A 338 21.31 -4.75 6.55
CA ARG A 338 22.69 -4.40 6.18
C ARG A 338 23.35 -5.50 5.35
N GLU A 339 23.21 -6.76 5.77
CA GLU A 339 23.76 -7.89 5.01
C GLU A 339 23.03 -8.06 3.67
N ARG A 340 21.71 -7.84 3.61
CA ARG A 340 20.96 -7.90 2.35
C ARG A 340 21.47 -6.87 1.35
N ARG A 341 21.70 -5.63 1.78
CA ARG A 341 22.29 -4.58 0.93
C ARG A 341 23.69 -4.95 0.44
N LYS A 342 24.54 -5.55 1.28
CA LYS A 342 25.87 -6.04 0.86
C LYS A 342 25.74 -7.12 -0.22
N PHE A 343 24.87 -8.10 -0.01
CA PHE A 343 24.63 -9.16 -0.99
C PHE A 343 24.15 -8.59 -2.33
N LEU A 344 23.14 -7.70 -2.28
CA LEU A 344 22.53 -7.11 -3.47
C LEU A 344 23.51 -6.26 -4.28
N ARG A 345 24.46 -5.55 -3.64
CA ARG A 345 25.52 -4.83 -4.37
C ARG A 345 26.30 -5.78 -5.29
N THR A 346 26.77 -6.90 -4.75
CA THR A 346 27.51 -7.89 -5.53
C THR A 346 26.64 -8.56 -6.58
N ALA A 347 25.42 -8.96 -6.21
CA ALA A 347 24.51 -9.66 -7.13
C ALA A 347 24.06 -8.78 -8.29
N LEU A 348 23.68 -7.52 -8.05
CA LEU A 348 23.27 -6.59 -9.11
C LEU A 348 24.44 -6.18 -10.00
N LYS A 349 25.65 -6.04 -9.44
CA LYS A 349 26.87 -5.80 -10.22
C LYS A 349 27.15 -6.95 -11.17
N GLU A 350 27.16 -8.19 -10.68
CA GLU A 350 27.35 -9.39 -11.51
C GLU A 350 26.29 -9.46 -12.61
N LEU A 351 25.03 -9.30 -12.24
CA LEU A 351 23.90 -9.31 -13.17
C LEU A 351 24.05 -8.23 -14.26
N GLY A 352 24.41 -7.00 -13.87
CA GLY A 352 24.63 -5.89 -14.79
C GLY A 352 25.76 -6.16 -15.78
N LEU A 353 26.90 -6.64 -15.30
CA LEU A 353 28.07 -6.96 -16.14
C LEU A 353 27.76 -8.06 -17.16
N ILE A 354 27.13 -9.16 -16.73
CA ILE A 354 26.78 -10.27 -17.61
C ILE A 354 25.77 -9.84 -18.68
N LEU A 355 24.75 -9.07 -18.30
CA LEU A 355 23.72 -8.60 -19.23
C LEU A 355 24.22 -7.50 -20.16
N ALA A 356 25.22 -6.73 -19.75
CA ALA A 356 25.89 -5.77 -20.62
C ALA A 356 26.74 -6.47 -21.70
N ASP A 357 27.43 -7.56 -21.33
CA ASP A 357 28.24 -8.38 -22.24
C ASP A 357 27.38 -9.24 -23.18
N GLN A 358 26.33 -9.86 -22.63
CA GLN A 358 25.39 -10.71 -23.37
C GLN A 358 23.95 -10.20 -23.32
N PRO A 359 23.61 -9.13 -24.06
CA PRO A 359 22.26 -8.55 -24.06
C PRO A 359 21.15 -9.54 -24.47
N GLY A 360 21.48 -10.59 -25.21
CA GLY A 360 20.52 -11.64 -25.59
C GLY A 360 19.87 -12.34 -24.38
N LEU A 361 20.56 -12.38 -23.23
CA LEU A 361 20.05 -12.98 -22.00
C LEU A 361 18.89 -12.20 -21.37
N PHE A 362 18.67 -10.94 -21.77
CA PHE A 362 17.48 -10.20 -21.38
C PHE A 362 16.18 -10.90 -21.82
N GLY A 363 16.18 -11.72 -22.88
CA GLY A 363 15.01 -12.52 -23.21
C GLY A 363 14.65 -13.52 -22.10
N PRO A 364 15.46 -14.57 -21.89
CA PRO A 364 15.15 -15.62 -20.93
C PRO A 364 15.31 -15.20 -19.45
N LYS A 365 16.06 -14.14 -19.12
CA LYS A 365 16.45 -13.85 -17.72
C LYS A 365 15.97 -12.49 -17.18
N VAL A 366 15.08 -11.76 -17.89
CA VAL A 366 14.60 -10.45 -17.39
C VAL A 366 13.94 -10.53 -16.02
N LEU A 367 13.35 -11.68 -15.65
CA LEU A 367 12.76 -11.89 -14.32
C LEU A 367 13.76 -11.60 -13.21
N PHE A 368 15.01 -12.04 -13.34
CA PHE A 368 16.05 -11.80 -12.33
C PHE A 368 16.37 -10.32 -12.18
N VAL A 369 16.24 -9.55 -13.27
CA VAL A 369 16.43 -8.10 -13.23
C VAL A 369 15.30 -7.43 -12.43
N PHE A 370 14.05 -7.82 -12.66
CA PHE A 370 12.93 -7.28 -11.88
C PHE A 370 12.96 -7.70 -10.42
N MET A 371 13.34 -8.95 -10.13
CA MET A 371 13.58 -9.41 -8.75
C MET A 371 14.69 -8.57 -8.09
N GLY A 372 15.85 -8.44 -8.72
CA GLY A 372 16.98 -7.68 -8.18
C GLY A 372 16.65 -6.21 -7.94
N LEU A 373 15.97 -5.55 -8.88
CA LEU A 373 15.50 -4.17 -8.73
C LEU A 373 14.47 -4.03 -7.59
N SER A 374 13.53 -4.96 -7.48
CA SER A 374 12.53 -4.96 -6.41
C SER A 374 13.17 -5.12 -5.03
N PHE A 375 14.09 -6.09 -4.89
CA PHE A 375 14.77 -6.35 -3.62
C PHE A 375 15.64 -5.16 -3.20
N ALA A 376 16.40 -4.59 -4.14
CA ALA A 376 17.23 -3.42 -3.87
C ALA A 376 16.40 -2.19 -3.51
N ARG A 377 15.27 -1.95 -4.20
CA ARG A 377 14.34 -0.86 -3.86
C ARG A 377 13.80 -1.01 -2.45
N ASP A 378 13.34 -2.21 -2.09
CA ASP A 378 12.81 -2.48 -0.75
C ASP A 378 13.86 -2.19 0.33
N GLU A 379 15.10 -2.63 0.15
CA GLU A 379 16.19 -2.37 1.10
C GLU A 379 16.59 -0.89 1.21
N VAL A 380 16.55 -0.14 0.09
CA VAL A 380 16.79 1.32 0.08
C VAL A 380 15.69 2.04 0.87
N HIS A 381 14.42 1.73 0.58
CA HIS A 381 13.29 2.33 1.28
C HIS A 381 13.26 1.95 2.76
N TRP A 382 13.64 0.72 3.10
CA TRP A 382 13.79 0.27 4.47
C TRP A 382 14.81 1.11 5.22
N LEU A 383 16.00 1.30 4.64
CA LEU A 383 17.06 2.08 5.27
C LEU A 383 16.62 3.53 5.51
N LEU A 384 16.07 4.19 4.49
CA LEU A 384 15.67 5.60 4.55
C LEU A 384 14.63 5.88 5.64
N ARG A 385 13.60 5.03 5.77
CA ARG A 385 12.60 5.26 6.81
C ARG A 385 13.13 4.98 8.21
N HIS A 386 14.03 4.00 8.38
CA HIS A 386 14.54 3.60 9.70
C HIS A 386 15.62 4.56 10.22
N CYS A 387 16.46 5.14 9.35
CA CYS A 387 17.48 6.11 9.77
C CYS A 387 16.87 7.42 10.31
N GLU A 388 15.75 7.87 9.73
CA GLU A 388 15.03 9.07 10.16
C GLU A 388 14.11 8.83 11.37
N ASN A 389 13.83 7.56 11.71
CA ASN A 389 12.84 7.21 12.73
C ASN A 389 13.39 6.20 13.74
N LEU A 390 14.43 6.61 14.46
CA LEU A 390 15.05 5.81 15.50
C LEU A 390 14.06 5.47 16.63
N PRO A 391 14.14 4.25 17.19
CA PRO A 391 13.29 3.87 18.31
C PRO A 391 13.66 4.68 19.56
N GLN A 392 12.65 5.18 20.27
CA GLN A 392 12.85 5.94 21.50
C GLN A 392 13.22 5.00 22.65
N ARG A 393 14.50 4.64 22.79
CA ARG A 393 15.05 3.97 23.99
C ARG A 393 16.15 4.81 24.62
N GLN A 394 16.04 5.04 25.93
CA GLN A 394 17.09 5.66 26.74
C GLN A 394 18.38 4.82 26.64
N GLY A 395 19.47 5.44 26.17
CA GLY A 395 20.84 4.91 26.26
C GLY A 395 21.37 4.06 25.08
N ARG A 396 20.53 3.39 24.27
CA ARG A 396 20.97 2.52 23.15
C ARG A 396 20.83 3.12 21.74
N ALA A 397 20.24 4.31 21.62
CA ALA A 397 19.96 4.93 20.32
C ALA A 397 21.23 5.25 19.49
N ARG A 398 22.37 5.50 20.14
CA ARG A 398 23.59 5.94 19.47
C ARG A 398 24.27 4.85 18.62
N THR A 399 24.35 3.62 19.12
CA THR A 399 24.93 2.48 18.39
C THR A 399 24.04 2.06 17.20
N GLN A 400 22.72 2.11 17.37
CA GLN A 400 21.78 1.78 16.29
C GLN A 400 21.81 2.79 15.14
N ALA A 401 22.07 4.07 15.44
CA ALA A 401 22.22 5.09 14.41
C ALA A 401 23.44 4.81 13.49
N GLU A 402 24.53 4.28 14.03
CA GLU A 402 25.72 3.92 13.24
C GLU A 402 25.47 2.72 12.31
N ASP A 403 24.71 1.71 12.78
CA ASP A 403 24.33 0.55 11.97
C ASP A 403 23.37 0.87 10.81
N LEU A 404 22.71 2.02 10.89
CA LEU A 404 21.83 2.56 9.85
C LEU A 404 22.56 3.46 8.85
N VAL A 405 23.89 3.58 8.93
CA VAL A 405 24.71 4.28 7.94
C VAL A 405 25.28 3.30 6.93
N ASP A 406 24.88 3.41 5.66
CA ASP A 406 25.47 2.65 4.55
C ASP A 406 26.26 3.56 3.61
N ARG A 407 27.58 3.63 3.81
CA ARG A 407 28.50 4.41 2.96
C ARG A 407 28.56 3.91 1.52
N GLN A 408 28.15 2.68 1.26
CA GLN A 408 28.12 2.07 -0.06
C GLN A 408 26.72 2.08 -0.68
N LEU A 409 25.74 2.77 -0.09
CA LEU A 409 24.43 2.96 -0.71
C LEU A 409 24.52 3.53 -2.15
N PRO A 410 25.41 4.49 -2.48
CA PRO A 410 25.56 4.96 -3.85
C PRO A 410 25.94 3.88 -4.86
N GLU A 411 26.72 2.87 -4.46
CA GLU A 411 27.08 1.73 -5.32
C GLU A 411 25.84 0.87 -5.64
N LEU A 412 25.00 0.61 -4.64
CA LEU A 412 23.74 -0.12 -4.86
C LEU A 412 22.81 0.64 -5.83
N LEU A 413 22.64 1.96 -5.59
CA LEU A 413 21.82 2.82 -6.44
C LEU A 413 22.36 2.90 -7.87
N PHE A 414 23.68 2.94 -8.02
CA PHE A 414 24.33 2.93 -9.32
C PHE A 414 23.98 1.66 -10.11
N HIS A 415 24.12 0.47 -9.52
CA HIS A 415 23.80 -0.78 -10.20
C HIS A 415 22.29 -0.93 -10.50
N MET A 416 21.42 -0.37 -9.66
CA MET A 416 19.98 -0.28 -9.97
C MET A 416 19.74 0.55 -11.24
N GLU A 417 20.37 1.73 -11.35
CA GLU A 417 20.24 2.57 -12.55
C GLU A 417 20.93 1.99 -13.77
N GLU A 418 22.03 1.27 -13.60
CA GLU A 418 22.71 0.53 -14.66
C GLU A 418 21.77 -0.53 -15.26
N LEU A 419 21.14 -1.37 -14.43
CA LEU A 419 20.17 -2.36 -14.88
C LEU A 419 18.95 -1.71 -15.57
N ARG A 420 18.44 -0.60 -15.04
CA ARG A 420 17.36 0.17 -15.66
C ARG A 420 17.77 0.73 -17.02
N ALA A 421 19.00 1.24 -17.14
CA ALA A 421 19.55 1.74 -18.41
C ALA A 421 19.71 0.61 -19.44
N LEU A 422 20.19 -0.56 -19.03
CA LEU A 422 20.30 -1.73 -19.90
C LEU A 422 18.93 -2.21 -20.39
N ILE A 423 17.90 -2.27 -19.53
CA ILE A 423 16.51 -2.57 -19.95
C ILE A 423 16.04 -1.58 -21.01
N ARG A 424 16.24 -0.26 -20.80
CA ARG A 424 15.82 0.76 -21.76
C ARG A 424 16.58 0.63 -23.08
N LYS A 425 17.89 0.37 -23.02
CA LYS A 425 18.77 0.21 -24.18
C LYS A 425 18.42 -1.02 -25.02
N TYR A 426 18.12 -2.14 -24.37
CA TYR A 426 17.88 -3.42 -25.02
C TYR A 426 16.40 -3.85 -25.01
N ASN A 427 15.47 -2.89 -24.88
CA ASN A 427 14.03 -3.17 -24.83
C ASN A 427 13.52 -3.99 -26.02
N GLN A 428 14.09 -3.80 -27.21
CA GLN A 428 13.73 -4.54 -28.42
C GLN A 428 14.10 -6.02 -28.32
N VAL A 429 15.17 -6.37 -27.59
CA VAL A 429 15.58 -7.76 -27.36
C VAL A 429 14.54 -8.46 -26.49
N ILE A 430 14.14 -7.81 -25.39
CA ILE A 430 13.08 -8.29 -24.48
C ILE A 430 11.76 -8.46 -25.26
N GLN A 431 11.32 -7.42 -25.96
CA GLN A 431 10.08 -7.44 -26.73
C GLN A 431 10.08 -8.55 -27.77
N ARG A 432 11.17 -8.69 -28.54
CA ARG A 432 11.27 -9.74 -29.55
C ARG A 432 11.14 -11.13 -28.94
N TYR A 433 11.86 -11.39 -27.85
CA TYR A 433 11.81 -12.68 -27.16
C TYR A 433 10.39 -12.99 -26.67
N TYR A 434 9.75 -12.08 -25.94
CA TYR A 434 8.43 -12.33 -25.37
C TYR A 434 7.30 -12.33 -26.41
N ILE A 435 7.42 -11.60 -27.52
CA ILE A 435 6.49 -11.75 -28.66
C ILE A 435 6.54 -13.17 -29.23
N GLN A 436 7.75 -13.72 -29.38
CA GLN A 436 7.92 -15.09 -29.87
C GLN A 436 7.44 -16.12 -28.85
N TYR A 437 7.68 -15.88 -27.56
CA TYR A 437 7.21 -16.73 -26.47
C TYR A 437 5.68 -16.78 -26.42
N LEU A 438 5.03 -15.61 -26.44
CA LEU A 438 3.57 -15.47 -26.43
C LEU A 438 2.91 -16.16 -27.61
N ALA A 439 3.40 -15.90 -28.83
CA ALA A 439 2.80 -16.46 -30.04
C ALA A 439 3.14 -17.94 -30.27
N GLY A 440 4.35 -18.36 -29.89
CA GLY A 440 4.88 -19.69 -30.20
C GLY A 440 4.66 -20.75 -29.13
N TYR A 441 4.57 -20.35 -27.86
CA TYR A 441 4.41 -21.27 -26.73
C TYR A 441 3.11 -20.98 -25.96
N ASP A 442 2.94 -19.78 -25.42
CA ASP A 442 1.82 -19.47 -24.51
C ASP A 442 0.47 -19.61 -25.23
N ALA A 443 0.37 -19.15 -26.47
CA ALA A 443 -0.82 -19.31 -27.32
C ALA A 443 -1.25 -20.77 -27.47
N VAL A 444 -0.28 -21.65 -27.74
CA VAL A 444 -0.54 -23.07 -27.99
C VAL A 444 -0.94 -23.76 -26.68
N ALA A 445 -0.21 -23.49 -25.60
CA ALA A 445 -0.50 -24.04 -24.28
C ALA A 445 -1.88 -23.57 -23.77
N LEU A 446 -2.18 -22.28 -23.89
CA LEU A 446 -3.47 -21.70 -23.48
C LEU A 446 -4.62 -22.31 -24.28
N ASN A 447 -4.48 -22.42 -25.60
CA ASN A 447 -5.51 -23.04 -26.43
C ASN A 447 -5.75 -24.50 -26.04
N HIS A 448 -4.69 -25.27 -25.77
CA HIS A 448 -4.83 -26.65 -25.30
C HIS A 448 -5.55 -26.73 -23.95
N MET A 449 -5.23 -25.84 -23.00
CA MET A 449 -5.91 -25.77 -21.71
C MET A 449 -7.39 -25.43 -21.88
N ILE A 450 -7.74 -24.43 -22.70
CA ILE A 450 -9.14 -24.03 -22.96
C ILE A 450 -9.95 -25.20 -23.53
N GLN A 451 -9.39 -25.95 -24.48
CA GLN A 451 -10.04 -27.11 -25.10
C GLN A 451 -10.32 -28.26 -24.11
N ASN A 452 -9.55 -28.34 -23.03
CA ASN A 452 -9.70 -29.38 -22.01
C ASN A 452 -10.71 -29.00 -20.90
N VAL A 453 -11.27 -27.79 -20.91
CA VAL A 453 -12.30 -27.37 -19.95
C VAL A 453 -13.68 -27.79 -20.47
N SER A 454 -14.43 -28.56 -19.68
CA SER A 454 -15.70 -29.16 -20.10
C SER A 454 -16.85 -28.16 -20.26
N VAL A 455 -16.89 -27.12 -19.42
CA VAL A 455 -17.95 -26.09 -19.42
C VAL A 455 -17.32 -24.75 -19.09
N ILE A 456 -17.39 -23.81 -20.03
CA ILE A 456 -16.99 -22.40 -19.85
C ILE A 456 -18.21 -21.52 -20.14
N PRO A 457 -18.58 -20.58 -19.27
CA PRO A 457 -19.61 -19.57 -19.56
C PRO A 457 -19.31 -18.80 -20.86
N GLU A 458 -20.34 -18.37 -21.59
CA GLU A 458 -20.17 -17.70 -22.89
C GLU A 458 -19.28 -16.45 -22.78
N GLU A 459 -19.53 -15.59 -21.78
CA GLU A 459 -18.75 -14.37 -21.54
C GLU A 459 -17.26 -14.67 -21.32
N ASP A 460 -16.94 -15.68 -20.50
CA ASP A 460 -15.56 -16.10 -20.21
C ASP A 460 -14.89 -16.72 -21.44
N SER A 461 -15.64 -17.49 -22.23
CA SER A 461 -15.17 -18.09 -23.48
C SER A 461 -14.78 -17.03 -24.50
N VAL A 462 -15.56 -15.94 -24.62
CA VAL A 462 -15.22 -14.80 -25.48
C VAL A 462 -13.91 -14.14 -25.04
N ILE A 463 -13.71 -13.93 -23.74
CA ILE A 463 -12.48 -13.32 -23.21
C ILE A 463 -11.27 -14.23 -23.48
N LEU A 464 -11.35 -15.52 -23.14
CA LEU A 464 -10.27 -16.49 -23.32
C LEU A 464 -9.91 -16.68 -24.81
N SER A 465 -10.92 -16.73 -25.68
CA SER A 465 -10.72 -16.82 -27.13
C SER A 465 -10.08 -15.54 -27.70
N SER A 466 -10.51 -14.38 -27.21
CA SER A 466 -9.92 -13.08 -27.57
C SER A 466 -8.46 -12.98 -27.15
N LEU A 467 -8.12 -13.42 -25.93
CA LEU A 467 -6.74 -13.50 -25.44
C LEU A 467 -5.89 -14.39 -26.35
N CYS A 468 -6.35 -15.62 -26.60
CA CYS A 468 -5.65 -16.59 -27.45
C CYS A 468 -5.43 -16.05 -28.87
N SER A 469 -6.45 -15.46 -29.49
CA SER A 469 -6.35 -14.83 -30.81
C SER A 469 -5.35 -13.67 -30.81
N THR A 470 -5.41 -12.81 -29.79
CA THR A 470 -4.51 -11.66 -29.65
C THR A 470 -3.06 -12.11 -29.57
N ILE A 471 -2.72 -13.04 -28.68
CA ILE A 471 -1.34 -13.51 -28.51
C ILE A 471 -0.83 -14.31 -29.72
N SER A 472 -1.70 -15.11 -30.38
CA SER A 472 -1.36 -15.85 -31.60
C SER A 472 -1.06 -14.94 -32.79
N SER A 473 -1.71 -13.77 -32.85
CA SER A 473 -1.53 -12.79 -33.94
C SER A 473 -0.24 -11.97 -33.83
N LEU A 474 0.49 -12.10 -32.72
CA LEU A 474 1.72 -11.35 -32.50
C LEU A 474 2.83 -11.83 -33.44
N SER A 475 3.60 -10.89 -33.98
CA SER A 475 4.75 -11.23 -34.80
C SER A 475 5.91 -10.27 -34.60
N VAL A 476 7.14 -10.76 -34.83
CA VAL A 476 8.37 -9.96 -34.71
C VAL A 476 8.36 -8.75 -35.66
N LYS A 477 7.57 -8.78 -36.74
CA LYS A 477 7.38 -7.65 -37.65
C LYS A 477 6.68 -6.46 -36.96
N GLN A 478 5.78 -6.71 -36.00
CA GLN A 478 5.07 -5.67 -35.25
C GLN A 478 5.96 -4.99 -34.20
N GLY A 479 6.94 -5.70 -33.64
CA GLY A 479 7.91 -5.16 -32.66
C GLY A 479 8.84 -4.08 -33.21
N LYS A 480 8.96 -3.94 -34.54
CA LYS A 480 9.70 -2.84 -35.18
C LYS A 480 8.93 -1.52 -35.22
N LEU A 481 7.60 -1.54 -35.03
CA LEU A 481 6.72 -0.37 -35.27
C LEU A 481 6.14 0.29 -34.01
N ARG A 482 6.19 -0.34 -32.83
CA ARG A 482 5.55 0.21 -31.62
C ARG A 482 6.56 0.42 -30.49
N ARG A 483 6.81 1.69 -30.15
CA ARG A 483 7.26 2.08 -28.81
C ARG A 483 6.13 1.75 -27.83
N LEU A 484 6.06 0.50 -27.37
CA LEU A 484 5.26 0.15 -26.21
C LEU A 484 5.93 0.82 -24.99
N ASN A 485 5.28 1.84 -24.45
CA ASN A 485 5.67 2.47 -23.21
C ASN A 485 5.54 1.41 -22.09
N PHE A 486 6.67 0.84 -21.67
CA PHE A 486 6.76 0.21 -20.35
C PHE A 486 6.59 1.33 -19.31
N ILE A 487 5.34 1.58 -18.90
CA ILE A 487 5.01 2.50 -17.82
C ILE A 487 5.24 1.74 -16.50
N CYS A 488 6.20 2.27 -15.73
CA CYS A 488 6.42 2.07 -14.30
C CYS A 488 6.56 0.64 -13.77
N ILE A 489 7.82 0.19 -13.63
CA ILE A 489 8.27 -0.63 -12.49
C ILE A 489 9.10 0.26 -11.58
#